data_AF-A0A4S2H9P8-F1
#
_entry.id   AF-A0A4S2H9P8-F1
#
_cell.length_a   1.000
_cell.length_b   1.000
_cell.length_c   1.000
_cell.angle_alpha   90.00
_cell.angle_beta   90.00
_cell.angle_gamma   90.00
#
_symmetry.space_group_name_H-M   'P 1'
#
loop_
_entity.id
_entity.type
_entity.pdbx_description
1 polymer ?
#
loop_
_entity_poly.entity_id
_entity_poly.type
_entity_poly.pdbx_seq_one_letter_code
_entity_poly.pdbx_strand_id
1 'polypeptide(L)'
;MIIGLHDSEKEHFKKAKTFPNYALMKISAYHKAKGDTVEWWDPVKTYDRVYSSKIFDFTEENKDLPPDTIKGGTGYDIESKLPQEIDDIYPDYSIYPDCDYAIGYITRGCPRKCPWCYVPQKEGNIKPYRKWTQLVRFDTPNLILMDNNILACRYGIEQLKDMIGKGWKIDLNQGMDARLVTEEVADILAGLDWIKWIRFSCDTIGQIESIDRVAEMLGSRGIKPYRLFIYVLVRKDLDEADYRVQRLKRHKGIHLYAQAERNEGLGIRPNKAQLEFTNRYIYGNLYRKETWKEYLDKRPWIRQRLERDIDCMS
;
A
#
# COMPACT_ATOMS: atom_id res chain seq x y z
N MET A 1 30.34 2.39 -15.91
CA MET A 1 30.40 1.91 -14.50
C MET A 1 29.63 0.61 -14.38
N ILE A 2 29.92 -0.20 -13.36
CA ILE A 2 29.16 -1.37 -12.93
C ILE A 2 28.37 -0.99 -11.69
N ILE A 3 27.04 -1.03 -11.80
CA ILE A 3 26.09 -0.57 -10.78
C ILE A 3 25.38 -1.78 -10.16
N GLY A 4 25.46 -1.91 -8.83
CA GLY A 4 24.76 -2.93 -8.06
C GLY A 4 23.45 -2.37 -7.48
N LEU A 5 22.34 -3.09 -7.69
CA LEU A 5 21.05 -2.77 -7.07
C LEU A 5 20.71 -3.79 -5.99
N HIS A 6 20.29 -3.32 -4.82
CA HIS A 6 19.83 -4.15 -3.72
C HIS A 6 18.39 -3.77 -3.33
N ASP A 7 17.49 -4.76 -3.39
CA ASP A 7 16.10 -4.64 -2.96
C ASP A 7 15.93 -5.41 -1.66
N SER A 8 15.88 -4.68 -0.54
CA SER A 8 15.85 -5.27 0.80
C SER A 8 14.60 -6.12 1.02
N GLU A 9 13.45 -5.71 0.45
CA GLU A 9 12.21 -6.48 0.53
C GLU A 9 12.30 -7.76 -0.30
N LYS A 10 12.91 -7.71 -1.49
CA LYS A 10 13.14 -8.91 -2.31
C LYS A 10 14.05 -9.91 -1.59
N GLU A 11 15.10 -9.45 -0.93
CA GLU A 11 16.00 -10.31 -0.16
C GLU A 11 15.29 -10.93 1.05
N HIS A 12 14.51 -10.12 1.78
CA HIS A 12 13.82 -10.57 2.99
C HIS A 12 12.70 -11.57 2.67
N PHE A 13 11.92 -11.33 1.61
CA PHE A 13 10.75 -12.15 1.24
C PHE A 13 11.04 -13.20 0.16
N LYS A 14 12.09 -14.02 0.34
CA LYS A 14 12.61 -15.00 -0.66
C LYS A 14 11.60 -15.93 -1.33
N LYS A 15 10.44 -16.18 -0.71
CA LYS A 15 9.40 -17.11 -1.19
C LYS A 15 8.10 -16.44 -1.64
N ALA A 16 8.03 -15.12 -1.64
CA ALA A 16 6.83 -14.37 -2.02
C ALA A 16 7.03 -13.70 -3.39
N LYS A 17 5.93 -13.54 -4.15
CA LYS A 17 5.94 -12.66 -5.33
C LYS A 17 6.28 -11.26 -4.85
N THR A 18 7.41 -10.72 -5.30
CA THR A 18 7.88 -9.40 -4.88
C THR A 18 7.14 -8.32 -5.68
N PHE A 19 6.70 -7.28 -5.00
CA PHE A 19 6.20 -6.08 -5.65
C PHE A 19 7.41 -5.28 -6.19
N PRO A 20 7.44 -4.85 -7.47
CA PRO A 20 8.60 -4.17 -8.02
C PRO A 20 8.95 -2.87 -7.30
N ASN A 21 10.23 -2.62 -7.07
CA ASN A 21 10.69 -1.40 -6.45
C ASN A 21 10.84 -0.28 -7.50
N TYR A 22 9.86 0.64 -7.50
CA TYR A 22 9.79 1.73 -8.47
C TYR A 22 11.03 2.63 -8.48
N ALA A 23 11.68 2.84 -7.34
CA ALA A 23 12.89 3.67 -7.26
C ALA A 23 14.08 2.97 -7.91
N LEU A 24 14.29 1.67 -7.63
CA LEU A 24 15.36 0.89 -8.25
C LEU A 24 15.18 0.76 -9.76
N MET A 25 13.94 0.63 -10.25
CA MET A 25 13.64 0.62 -11.69
C MET A 25 14.08 1.92 -12.37
N LYS A 26 13.86 3.08 -11.73
CA LYS A 26 14.31 4.37 -12.25
C LYS A 26 15.81 4.56 -12.19
N ILE A 27 16.45 4.14 -11.10
CA ILE A 27 17.92 4.13 -10.98
C ILE A 27 18.54 3.27 -12.09
N SER A 28 17.99 2.07 -12.33
CA SER A 28 18.44 1.20 -13.41
C SER A 28 18.35 1.89 -14.77
N ALA A 29 17.18 2.47 -15.09
CA ALA A 29 16.96 3.17 -16.35
C ALA A 29 17.94 4.35 -16.54
N TYR A 30 18.16 5.15 -15.49
CA TYR A 30 19.10 6.27 -15.51
C TYR A 30 20.53 5.85 -15.85
N HIS A 31 21.03 4.81 -15.18
CA HIS A 31 22.39 4.32 -15.39
C HIS A 31 22.55 3.65 -16.76
N LYS A 32 21.58 2.83 -17.18
CA LYS A 32 21.59 2.23 -18.53
C LYS A 32 21.57 3.28 -19.63
N ALA A 33 20.82 4.37 -19.46
CA ALA A 33 20.81 5.48 -20.43
C ALA A 33 22.17 6.19 -20.58
N LYS A 34 23.06 6.07 -19.59
CA LYS A 34 24.45 6.57 -19.62
C LYS A 34 25.46 5.56 -20.16
N GLY A 35 25.02 4.35 -20.53
CA GLY A 35 25.90 3.27 -20.94
C GLY A 35 26.55 2.50 -19.79
N ASP A 36 26.06 2.67 -18.55
CA ASP A 36 26.50 1.85 -17.41
C ASP A 36 25.86 0.45 -17.45
N THR A 37 26.59 -0.54 -16.93
CA THR A 37 26.06 -1.87 -16.67
C THR A 37 25.34 -1.87 -15.34
N VAL A 38 24.09 -2.36 -15.31
CA VAL A 38 23.29 -2.47 -14.08
C VAL A 38 22.91 -3.91 -13.84
N GLU A 39 23.18 -4.41 -12.64
CA GLU A 39 22.81 -5.76 -12.21
C GLU A 39 22.35 -5.79 -10.75
N TRP A 40 21.74 -6.89 -10.33
CA TRP A 40 21.47 -7.14 -8.92
C TRP A 40 22.80 -7.28 -8.17
N TRP A 41 22.92 -6.59 -7.04
CA TRP A 41 24.11 -6.61 -6.20
C TRP A 41 24.37 -8.04 -5.70
N ASP A 42 25.64 -8.45 -5.81
CA ASP A 42 26.15 -9.72 -5.33
C ASP A 42 27.35 -9.46 -4.40
N PRO A 43 27.35 -9.94 -3.16
CA PRO A 43 28.43 -9.70 -2.20
C PRO A 43 29.81 -10.18 -2.67
N VAL A 44 29.89 -11.08 -3.66
CA VAL A 44 31.19 -11.57 -4.18
C VAL A 44 31.75 -10.72 -5.34
N LYS A 45 31.02 -9.70 -5.79
CA LYS A 45 31.41 -8.83 -6.90
C LYS A 45 31.78 -7.42 -6.44
N THR A 46 32.60 -6.76 -7.25
CA THR A 46 32.95 -5.34 -7.05
C THR A 46 32.12 -4.45 -7.96
N TYR A 47 31.61 -3.36 -7.40
CA TYR A 47 30.79 -2.36 -8.08
C TYR A 47 31.41 -0.98 -7.97
N ASP A 48 31.24 -0.14 -8.99
CA ASP A 48 31.60 1.28 -8.93
C ASP A 48 30.59 2.07 -8.06
N ARG A 49 29.36 1.56 -7.94
CA ARG A 49 28.31 2.12 -7.08
C ARG A 49 27.29 1.06 -6.70
N VAL A 50 26.84 1.07 -5.45
CA VAL A 50 25.70 0.27 -4.98
C VAL A 50 24.57 1.17 -4.53
N TYR A 51 23.34 0.82 -4.92
CA TYR A 51 22.10 1.41 -4.40
C TYR A 51 21.32 0.36 -3.65
N SER A 52 20.81 0.71 -2.47
CA SER A 52 19.93 -0.13 -1.68
C SER A 52 18.62 0.58 -1.39
N SER A 53 17.50 -0.07 -1.69
CA SER A 53 16.19 0.41 -1.27
C SER A 53 15.63 -0.46 -0.15
N LYS A 54 15.04 0.19 0.86
CA LYS A 54 14.28 -0.46 1.95
C LYS A 54 13.01 0.33 2.25
N ILE A 55 11.86 -0.30 2.06
CA ILE A 55 10.54 0.29 2.23
C ILE A 55 10.04 0.10 3.67
N PHE A 56 10.23 -1.08 4.27
CA PHE A 56 9.70 -1.38 5.60
C PHE A 56 10.74 -1.13 6.70
N ASP A 57 10.28 -0.59 7.82
CA ASP A 57 11.11 -0.32 9.00
C ASP A 57 11.52 -1.60 9.75
N PHE A 58 10.69 -2.65 9.66
CA PHE A 58 10.96 -3.96 10.27
C PHE A 58 11.89 -4.86 9.43
N THR A 59 12.19 -4.52 8.18
CA THR A 59 13.13 -5.29 7.36
C THR A 59 14.55 -5.01 7.84
N GLU A 60 15.24 -6.08 8.26
CA GLU A 60 16.64 -5.99 8.70
C GLU A 60 17.53 -5.52 7.55
N GLU A 61 18.52 -4.69 7.89
CA GLU A 61 19.50 -4.24 6.93
C GLU A 61 20.56 -5.32 6.68
N ASN A 62 20.89 -5.53 5.41
CA ASN A 62 22.00 -6.40 5.02
C ASN A 62 23.34 -5.74 5.41
N LYS A 63 24.08 -6.41 6.31
CA LYS A 63 25.35 -5.92 6.89
C LYS A 63 26.53 -6.04 5.93
N ASP A 64 26.39 -6.82 4.87
CA ASP A 64 27.44 -7.05 3.87
C ASP A 64 27.44 -5.96 2.77
N LEU A 65 26.46 -5.04 2.80
CA LEU A 65 26.42 -3.89 1.90
C LEU A 65 27.67 -3.00 2.11
N PRO A 66 28.33 -2.55 1.02
CA PRO A 66 29.46 -1.64 1.11
C PRO A 66 29.13 -0.35 1.90
N PRO A 67 30.06 0.20 2.71
CA PRO A 67 29.82 1.40 3.51
C PRO A 67 29.38 2.63 2.72
N ASP A 68 29.77 2.73 1.44
CA ASP A 68 29.45 3.82 0.52
C ASP A 68 28.16 3.59 -0.30
N THR A 69 27.39 2.55 0.03
CA THR A 69 26.09 2.27 -0.59
C THR A 69 25.14 3.46 -0.42
N ILE A 70 24.53 3.92 -1.52
CA ILE A 70 23.45 4.90 -1.47
C ILE A 70 22.17 4.19 -1.01
N LYS A 71 21.69 4.55 0.17
CA LYS A 71 20.50 3.95 0.81
C LYS A 71 19.30 4.88 0.68
N GLY A 72 18.13 4.33 0.39
CA GLY A 72 16.89 5.10 0.29
C GLY A 72 15.62 4.31 0.56
N GLY A 73 14.52 5.02 0.78
CA GLY A 73 13.24 4.44 1.17
C GLY A 73 12.98 4.58 2.67
N THR A 74 11.70 4.46 3.05
CA THR A 74 11.22 4.77 4.40
C THR A 74 11.92 3.95 5.49
N GLY A 75 12.35 2.72 5.18
CA GLY A 75 13.03 1.86 6.15
C GLY A 75 14.47 2.29 6.47
N TYR A 76 15.10 3.09 5.61
CA TYR A 76 16.42 3.67 5.86
C TYR A 76 16.32 5.10 6.36
N ASP A 77 15.71 5.96 5.55
CA ASP A 77 15.55 7.38 5.82
C ASP A 77 14.26 7.88 5.15
N ILE A 78 13.35 8.38 5.98
CA ILE A 78 12.06 8.91 5.54
C ILE A 78 12.19 10.15 4.67
N GLU A 79 13.27 10.92 4.81
CA GLU A 79 13.50 12.16 4.04
C GLU A 79 14.20 11.89 2.70
N SER A 80 14.72 10.67 2.50
CA SER A 80 15.44 10.30 1.28
C SER A 80 14.57 10.47 0.03
N LYS A 81 15.12 11.15 -0.97
CA LYS A 81 14.48 11.41 -2.27
C LYS A 81 15.44 11.07 -3.39
N LEU A 82 14.89 10.52 -4.47
CA LEU A 82 15.64 10.38 -5.71
C LEU A 82 16.00 11.79 -6.24
N PRO A 83 17.20 11.97 -6.80
CA PRO A 83 17.50 13.12 -7.65
C PRO A 83 16.44 13.27 -8.75
N GLN A 84 16.08 14.52 -9.08
CA GLN A 84 14.95 14.81 -9.97
C GLN A 84 15.14 14.17 -11.36
N GLU A 85 16.36 14.15 -11.88
CA GLU A 85 16.71 13.53 -13.15
C GLU A 85 16.56 12.01 -13.15
N ILE A 86 16.71 11.35 -12.00
CA ILE A 86 16.43 9.91 -11.85
C ILE A 86 14.93 9.72 -11.68
N ASP A 87 14.27 10.56 -10.87
CA ASP A 87 12.84 10.45 -10.65
C ASP A 87 12.04 10.70 -11.94
N ASP A 88 12.50 11.54 -12.86
CA ASP A 88 11.80 11.85 -14.10
C ASP A 88 11.87 10.77 -15.17
N ILE A 89 12.80 9.82 -15.04
CA ILE A 89 12.98 8.75 -16.00
C ILE A 89 11.87 7.70 -15.92
N TYR A 90 11.54 7.17 -17.10
CA TYR A 90 10.63 6.04 -17.24
C TYR A 90 11.27 4.77 -16.65
N PRO A 91 10.57 4.01 -15.79
CA PRO A 91 11.16 2.90 -15.04
C PRO A 91 11.59 1.74 -15.97
N ASP A 92 12.74 1.14 -15.66
CA ASP A 92 13.23 -0.06 -16.33
C ASP A 92 12.55 -1.32 -15.77
N TYR A 93 11.61 -1.88 -16.53
CA TYR A 93 10.93 -3.12 -16.15
C TYR A 93 11.79 -4.37 -16.38
N SER A 94 12.93 -4.28 -17.08
CA SER A 94 13.76 -5.45 -17.39
C SER A 94 14.37 -6.09 -16.14
N ILE A 95 14.50 -5.34 -15.04
CA ILE A 95 15.01 -5.86 -13.76
C ILE A 95 13.93 -6.62 -12.97
N TYR A 96 12.65 -6.48 -13.31
CA TYR A 96 11.52 -7.24 -12.76
C TYR A 96 10.70 -7.88 -13.90
N PRO A 97 11.22 -8.92 -14.57
CA PRO A 97 10.60 -9.49 -15.78
C PRO A 97 9.21 -10.10 -15.53
N ASP A 98 8.90 -10.52 -14.30
CA ASP A 98 7.59 -11.08 -13.93
C ASP A 98 6.51 -10.00 -13.68
N CYS A 99 6.85 -8.72 -13.84
CA CYS A 99 5.90 -7.63 -13.69
C CYS A 99 5.06 -7.45 -14.97
N ASP A 100 3.81 -7.88 -14.89
CA ASP A 100 2.82 -7.89 -15.98
C ASP A 100 1.90 -6.65 -15.99
N TYR A 101 2.31 -5.57 -15.33
CA TYR A 101 1.58 -4.31 -15.23
C TYR A 101 2.52 -3.10 -15.23
N ALA A 102 1.97 -1.93 -15.54
CA ALA A 102 2.62 -0.65 -15.30
C ALA A 102 2.44 -0.23 -13.83
N ILE A 103 3.40 0.51 -13.29
CA ILE A 103 3.40 1.02 -11.91
C ILE A 103 3.70 2.51 -11.93
N GLY A 104 3.02 3.27 -11.07
CA GLY A 104 3.41 4.66 -10.85
C GLY A 104 2.56 5.39 -9.83
N TYR A 105 2.67 6.71 -9.90
CA TYR A 105 1.93 7.66 -9.08
C TYR A 105 1.39 8.75 -9.99
N ILE A 106 0.15 9.17 -9.81
CA ILE A 106 -0.40 10.38 -10.47
C ILE A 106 -0.21 11.60 -9.56
N THR A 107 -0.25 11.38 -8.25
CA THR A 107 -0.15 12.34 -7.17
C THR A 107 0.78 11.82 -6.08
N ARG A 108 1.35 12.75 -5.30
CA ARG A 108 2.17 12.45 -4.12
C ARG A 108 1.69 13.30 -2.95
N GLY A 109 1.94 12.84 -1.73
CA GLY A 109 1.48 13.49 -0.51
C GLY A 109 0.04 13.15 -0.11
N CYS A 110 -0.38 13.67 1.03
CA CYS A 110 -1.73 13.52 1.56
C CYS A 110 -2.03 14.69 2.51
N PRO A 111 -3.21 15.33 2.45
CA PRO A 111 -3.52 16.44 3.36
C PRO A 111 -3.89 15.96 4.77
N ARG A 112 -4.12 14.66 4.96
CA ARG A 112 -4.52 14.09 6.26
C ARG A 112 -3.29 13.92 7.14
N LYS A 113 -3.42 14.25 8.42
CA LYS A 113 -2.36 14.10 9.43
C LYS A 113 -2.68 12.93 10.37
N CYS A 114 -2.96 11.76 9.79
CA CYS A 114 -3.26 10.55 10.57
C CYS A 114 -2.04 10.18 11.43
N PRO A 115 -2.19 9.91 12.74
CA PRO A 115 -1.05 9.72 13.64
C PRO A 115 -0.24 8.46 13.35
N TRP A 116 -0.81 7.48 12.65
CA TRP A 116 -0.13 6.25 12.22
C TRP A 116 0.56 6.37 10.85
N CYS A 117 0.47 7.52 10.17
CA CYS A 117 0.87 7.65 8.77
C CYS A 117 2.15 8.50 8.60
N TYR A 118 3.11 7.97 7.86
CA TYR A 118 4.36 8.66 7.52
C TYR A 118 4.25 9.62 6.33
N VAL A 119 3.18 9.53 5.52
CA VAL A 119 3.06 10.28 4.26
C VAL A 119 3.17 11.80 4.45
N PRO A 120 2.54 12.44 5.45
CA PRO A 120 2.64 13.90 5.61
C PRO A 120 4.05 14.38 5.91
N GLN A 121 4.84 13.59 6.64
CA GLN A 121 6.25 13.87 6.88
C GLN A 121 7.07 13.64 5.60
N LYS A 122 6.95 12.45 5.01
CA LYS A 122 7.75 12.00 3.86
C LYS A 122 7.50 12.80 2.58
N GLU A 123 6.24 13.05 2.27
CA GLU A 123 5.81 13.57 0.96
C GLU A 123 5.15 14.94 1.04
N GLY A 124 4.73 15.37 2.23
CA GLY A 124 4.05 16.64 2.46
C GLY A 124 2.58 16.63 2.05
N ASN A 125 2.06 17.84 1.80
CA ASN A 125 0.71 18.04 1.29
C ASN A 125 0.53 17.43 -0.11
N ILE A 126 -0.71 17.09 -0.43
CA ILE A 126 -1.08 16.52 -1.73
C ILE A 126 -0.71 17.45 -2.89
N LYS A 127 -0.08 16.89 -3.92
CA LYS A 127 0.31 17.61 -5.14
C LYS A 127 0.26 16.74 -6.39
N PRO A 128 0.04 17.34 -7.58
CA PRO A 128 0.24 16.67 -8.86
C PRO A 128 1.64 16.08 -8.98
N TYR A 129 1.77 14.98 -9.71
CA TYR A 129 3.06 14.33 -9.94
C TYR A 129 3.27 13.91 -11.39
N ARG A 130 2.46 13.00 -11.95
CA ARG A 130 2.58 12.55 -13.36
C ARG A 130 1.23 12.42 -14.03
N LYS A 131 1.21 12.49 -15.36
CA LYS A 131 0.04 12.09 -16.16
C LYS A 131 -0.01 10.59 -16.28
N TRP A 132 -1.20 10.00 -16.36
CA TRP A 132 -1.33 8.56 -16.54
C TRP A 132 -0.65 8.08 -17.84
N THR A 133 -0.67 8.91 -18.90
CA THR A 133 0.00 8.62 -20.19
C THR A 133 1.51 8.48 -20.09
N GLN A 134 2.14 9.01 -19.03
CA GLN A 134 3.58 8.87 -18.78
C GLN A 134 3.91 7.57 -18.02
N LEU A 135 2.91 6.86 -17.51
CA LEU A 135 3.08 5.68 -16.68
C LEU A 135 2.81 4.38 -17.43
N VAL A 136 1.89 4.42 -18.39
CA VAL A 136 1.38 3.24 -19.09
C VAL A 136 2.45 2.52 -19.90
N ARG A 137 2.18 1.23 -20.17
CA ARG A 137 3.00 0.30 -20.95
C ARG A 137 2.21 -0.23 -22.13
N PHE A 138 2.79 -0.30 -23.32
CA PHE A 138 2.06 -0.77 -24.51
C PHE A 138 1.84 -2.29 -24.55
N ASP A 139 2.59 -3.07 -23.77
CA ASP A 139 2.51 -4.52 -23.73
C ASP A 139 1.51 -5.06 -22.69
N THR A 140 0.92 -4.21 -21.86
CA THR A 140 -0.09 -4.59 -20.86
C THR A 140 -1.09 -3.47 -20.61
N PRO A 141 -2.41 -3.71 -20.55
CA PRO A 141 -3.39 -2.69 -20.23
C PRO A 141 -3.48 -2.38 -18.73
N ASN A 142 -2.77 -3.13 -17.88
CA ASN A 142 -2.91 -3.03 -16.42
C ASN A 142 -1.99 -1.93 -15.87
N LEU A 143 -2.54 -1.02 -15.04
CA LEU A 143 -1.81 0.04 -14.35
C LEU A 143 -2.11 0.01 -12.85
N ILE A 144 -1.08 -0.17 -12.02
CA ILE A 144 -1.15 -0.08 -10.57
C ILE A 144 -0.65 1.30 -10.12
N LEU A 145 -1.52 2.06 -9.47
CA LEU A 145 -1.25 3.38 -8.93
C LEU A 145 -1.09 3.32 -7.41
N MET A 146 0.02 3.85 -6.92
CA MET A 146 0.39 3.81 -5.50
C MET A 146 0.13 5.15 -4.79
N ASP A 147 -0.69 6.02 -5.39
CA ASP A 147 -1.11 7.31 -4.85
C ASP A 147 -1.69 7.21 -3.44
N ASN A 148 -1.12 7.96 -2.49
CA ASN A 148 -1.55 7.92 -1.09
C ASN A 148 -3.00 8.40 -0.86
N ASN A 149 -3.45 9.38 -1.65
CA ASN A 149 -4.83 9.88 -1.59
C ASN A 149 -5.21 10.63 -2.89
N ILE A 150 -5.34 9.89 -4.00
CA ILE A 150 -5.58 10.50 -5.32
C ILE A 150 -6.83 11.38 -5.38
N LEU A 151 -7.87 11.05 -4.60
CA LEU A 151 -9.12 11.82 -4.53
C LEU A 151 -8.97 13.16 -3.80
N ALA A 152 -7.88 13.37 -3.06
CA ALA A 152 -7.58 14.65 -2.42
C ALA A 152 -6.98 15.68 -3.39
N CYS A 153 -6.79 15.31 -4.66
CA CYS A 153 -6.22 16.20 -5.67
C CYS A 153 -7.16 16.30 -6.87
N ARG A 154 -7.58 17.53 -7.22
CA ARG A 154 -8.37 17.77 -8.44
C ARG A 154 -7.68 17.22 -9.69
N TYR A 155 -6.37 17.44 -9.81
CA TYR A 155 -5.57 16.88 -10.89
C TYR A 155 -5.65 15.34 -10.93
N GLY A 156 -5.61 14.67 -9.77
CA GLY A 156 -5.77 13.21 -9.68
C GLY A 156 -7.14 12.75 -10.20
N ILE A 157 -8.22 13.43 -9.79
CA ILE A 157 -9.58 13.16 -10.27
C ILE A 157 -9.69 13.38 -11.78
N GLU A 158 -9.11 14.46 -12.31
CA GLU A 158 -9.09 14.78 -13.74
C GLU A 158 -8.33 13.72 -14.55
N GLN A 159 -7.21 13.21 -14.05
CA GLN A 159 -6.49 12.11 -14.70
C GLN A 159 -7.30 10.81 -14.69
N LEU A 160 -7.98 10.47 -13.59
CA LEU A 160 -8.88 9.31 -13.54
C LEU A 160 -10.02 9.44 -14.54
N LYS A 161 -10.65 10.61 -14.61
CA LYS A 161 -11.71 10.91 -15.59
C LYS A 161 -11.21 10.76 -17.03
N ASP A 162 -10.00 11.26 -17.30
CA ASP A 162 -9.39 11.16 -18.63
C ASP A 162 -9.06 9.72 -19.03
N MET A 163 -8.94 8.77 -18.11
CA MET A 163 -8.68 7.36 -18.44
C MET A 163 -9.92 6.58 -18.91
N ILE A 164 -11.13 7.08 -18.63
CA ILE A 164 -12.38 6.39 -18.93
C ILE A 164 -12.48 6.08 -20.44
N GLY A 165 -12.77 4.81 -20.76
CA GLY A 165 -12.94 4.35 -22.15
C GLY A 165 -11.66 4.28 -22.98
N LYS A 166 -10.47 4.47 -22.37
CA LYS A 166 -9.18 4.42 -23.08
C LYS A 166 -8.49 3.04 -23.09
N GLY A 167 -9.16 2.01 -22.56
CA GLY A 167 -8.69 0.62 -22.60
C GLY A 167 -7.68 0.22 -21.52
N TRP A 168 -7.47 1.07 -20.50
CA TRP A 168 -6.58 0.79 -19.37
C TRP A 168 -7.36 0.29 -18.17
N LYS A 169 -6.86 -0.78 -17.53
CA LYS A 169 -7.41 -1.33 -16.30
C LYS A 169 -6.57 -0.88 -15.12
N ILE A 170 -7.21 -0.31 -14.10
CA ILE A 170 -6.49 0.27 -12.98
C ILE A 170 -6.65 -0.50 -11.67
N ASP A 171 -5.64 -0.33 -10.82
CA ASP A 171 -5.64 -0.71 -9.42
C ASP A 171 -5.09 0.48 -8.63
N LEU A 172 -5.98 1.17 -7.92
CA LEU A 172 -5.55 2.09 -6.87
C LEU A 172 -5.16 1.24 -5.66
N ASN A 173 -3.86 1.06 -5.48
CA ASN A 173 -3.33 0.06 -4.56
C ASN A 173 -3.34 0.53 -3.10
N GLN A 174 -3.44 1.84 -2.89
CA GLN A 174 -3.69 2.44 -1.60
C GLN A 174 -5.20 2.60 -1.37
N GLY A 175 -5.63 2.61 -0.11
CA GLY A 175 -7.02 2.88 0.24
C GLY A 175 -7.38 4.34 0.05
N MET A 176 -8.38 4.61 -0.80
CA MET A 176 -8.92 5.97 -0.98
C MET A 176 -9.67 6.46 0.27
N ASP A 177 -9.71 7.78 0.45
CA ASP A 177 -10.52 8.42 1.50
C ASP A 177 -12.00 8.50 1.06
N ALA A 178 -12.83 7.62 1.60
CA ALA A 178 -14.27 7.54 1.29
C ALA A 178 -15.02 8.86 1.56
N ARG A 179 -14.50 9.73 2.43
CA ARG A 179 -15.10 11.04 2.71
C ARG A 179 -15.07 11.97 1.49
N LEU A 180 -14.17 11.73 0.54
CA LEU A 180 -13.96 12.56 -0.64
C LEU A 180 -14.77 12.11 -1.86
N VAL A 181 -15.53 11.03 -1.74
CA VAL A 181 -16.38 10.55 -2.83
C VAL A 181 -17.67 11.38 -2.90
N THR A 182 -17.73 12.23 -3.91
CA THR A 182 -18.93 12.96 -4.37
C THR A 182 -19.63 12.20 -5.49
N GLU A 183 -20.80 12.67 -5.96
CA GLU A 183 -21.49 12.07 -7.11
C GLU A 183 -20.61 12.03 -8.37
N GLU A 184 -19.91 13.13 -8.68
CA GLU A 184 -18.97 13.16 -9.80
C GLU A 184 -17.86 12.12 -9.63
N VAL A 185 -17.29 11.99 -8.44
CA VAL A 185 -16.26 10.97 -8.18
C VAL A 185 -16.84 9.56 -8.31
N ALA A 186 -18.06 9.32 -7.83
CA ALA A 186 -18.72 8.03 -7.99
C ALA A 186 -18.98 7.68 -9.46
N ASP A 187 -19.36 8.65 -10.29
CA ASP A 187 -19.48 8.48 -11.75
C ASP A 187 -18.14 8.09 -12.39
N ILE A 188 -17.06 8.78 -11.99
CA ILE A 188 -15.72 8.48 -12.47
C ILE A 188 -15.29 7.07 -12.07
N LEU A 189 -15.43 6.71 -10.78
CA LEU A 189 -15.08 5.39 -10.28
C LEU A 189 -15.91 4.29 -10.95
N ALA A 190 -17.16 4.56 -11.33
CA ALA A 190 -18.02 3.62 -12.05
C ALA A 190 -17.67 3.46 -13.53
N GLY A 191 -17.17 4.52 -14.17
CA GLY A 191 -16.73 4.50 -15.56
C GLY A 191 -15.35 3.91 -15.80
N LEU A 192 -14.55 3.71 -14.74
CA LEU A 192 -13.21 3.14 -14.81
C LEU A 192 -13.24 1.61 -14.91
N ASP A 193 -12.31 1.07 -15.69
CA ASP A 193 -12.06 -0.37 -15.72
C ASP A 193 -11.12 -0.76 -14.57
N TRP A 194 -11.59 -1.61 -13.67
CA TRP A 194 -10.82 -2.06 -12.50
C TRP A 194 -10.20 -3.44 -12.72
N ILE A 195 -8.91 -3.59 -12.38
CA ILE A 195 -8.25 -4.91 -12.37
C ILE A 195 -9.02 -5.86 -11.45
N LYS A 196 -9.39 -5.40 -10.25
CA LYS A 196 -10.14 -6.24 -9.30
C LYS A 196 -11.04 -5.46 -8.35
N TRP A 197 -10.45 -4.57 -7.55
CA TRP A 197 -11.10 -3.94 -6.41
C TRP A 197 -11.08 -2.42 -6.48
N ILE A 198 -12.12 -1.81 -5.89
CA ILE A 198 -12.14 -0.40 -5.53
C ILE A 198 -11.78 -0.31 -4.05
N ARG A 199 -10.61 0.27 -3.74
CA ARG A 199 -10.04 0.24 -2.40
C ARG A 199 -10.31 1.52 -1.63
N PHE A 200 -10.77 1.37 -0.38
CA PHE A 200 -10.91 2.47 0.57
C PHE A 200 -10.28 2.11 1.92
N SER A 201 -10.03 3.11 2.76
CA SER A 201 -9.60 2.91 4.15
C SER A 201 -10.70 3.29 5.14
N CYS A 202 -10.86 2.48 6.18
CA CYS A 202 -11.75 2.74 7.31
C CYS A 202 -10.98 2.45 8.61
N ASP A 203 -10.20 3.44 9.05
CA ASP A 203 -9.27 3.33 10.19
C ASP A 203 -9.86 3.88 11.50
N THR A 204 -11.03 4.51 11.42
CA THR A 204 -11.76 5.12 12.55
C THR A 204 -13.27 4.95 12.40
N ILE A 205 -14.01 4.89 13.52
CA ILE A 205 -15.49 4.85 13.53
C ILE A 205 -16.10 5.92 12.62
N GLY A 206 -15.57 7.14 12.62
CA GLY A 206 -16.11 8.26 11.83
C GLY A 206 -16.05 8.07 10.31
N GLN A 207 -15.35 7.04 9.82
CA GLN A 207 -15.29 6.71 8.39
C GLN A 207 -16.37 5.71 7.95
N ILE A 208 -17.04 5.00 8.88
CA ILE A 208 -18.03 3.96 8.58
C ILE A 208 -19.15 4.53 7.71
N GLU A 209 -19.76 5.66 8.12
CA GLU A 209 -20.86 6.29 7.37
C GLU A 209 -20.45 6.73 5.97
N SER A 210 -19.18 7.12 5.79
CA SER A 210 -18.68 7.45 4.45
C SER A 210 -18.55 6.21 3.57
N ILE A 211 -18.16 5.06 4.14
CA ILE A 211 -18.16 3.79 3.40
C ILE A 211 -19.59 3.36 3.05
N ASP A 212 -20.54 3.50 3.98
CA ASP A 212 -21.95 3.20 3.74
C ASP A 212 -22.48 4.03 2.56
N ARG A 213 -22.23 5.36 2.57
CA ARG A 213 -22.60 6.27 1.48
C ARG A 213 -21.94 5.86 0.15
N VAL A 214 -20.64 5.56 0.15
CA VAL A 214 -19.93 5.12 -1.06
C VAL A 214 -20.52 3.83 -1.63
N ALA A 215 -20.85 2.86 -0.79
CA ALA A 215 -21.45 1.61 -1.23
C ALA A 215 -22.83 1.83 -1.87
N GLU A 216 -23.63 2.76 -1.35
CA GLU A 216 -24.91 3.15 -1.94
C GLU A 216 -24.73 3.87 -3.28
N MET A 217 -23.86 4.89 -3.33
CA MET A 217 -23.59 5.68 -4.54
C MET A 217 -23.01 4.85 -5.68
N LEU A 218 -22.13 3.90 -5.38
CA LEU A 218 -21.59 2.97 -6.37
C LEU A 218 -22.62 1.88 -6.71
N GLY A 219 -23.44 1.47 -5.74
CA GLY A 219 -24.55 0.53 -5.91
C GLY A 219 -25.59 1.00 -6.92
N SER A 220 -25.96 2.28 -6.89
CA SER A 220 -26.88 2.90 -7.86
C SER A 220 -26.29 2.94 -9.28
N ARG A 221 -24.96 2.85 -9.40
CA ARG A 221 -24.20 2.76 -10.66
C ARG A 221 -23.85 1.32 -11.07
N GLY A 222 -24.46 0.33 -10.41
CA GLY A 222 -24.29 -1.08 -10.74
C GLY A 222 -23.07 -1.77 -10.10
N ILE A 223 -22.24 -1.04 -9.34
CA ILE A 223 -21.11 -1.63 -8.62
C ILE A 223 -21.60 -2.23 -7.30
N LYS A 224 -21.49 -3.55 -7.19
CA LYS A 224 -21.92 -4.28 -6.00
C LYS A 224 -20.85 -4.26 -4.91
N PRO A 225 -21.22 -4.42 -3.62
CA PRO A 225 -20.27 -4.36 -2.51
C PRO A 225 -19.12 -5.36 -2.58
N TYR A 226 -19.28 -6.51 -3.27
CA TYR A 226 -18.18 -7.45 -3.47
C TYR A 226 -17.02 -6.87 -4.29
N ARG A 227 -17.20 -5.75 -5.00
CA ARG A 227 -16.10 -5.03 -5.68
C ARG A 227 -15.31 -4.13 -4.73
N LEU A 228 -15.82 -3.87 -3.53
CA LEU A 228 -15.21 -2.96 -2.56
C LEU A 228 -14.26 -3.73 -1.65
N PHE A 229 -13.07 -3.16 -1.46
CA PHE A 229 -12.03 -3.69 -0.59
C PHE A 229 -11.64 -2.63 0.43
N ILE A 230 -11.85 -2.91 1.71
CA ILE A 230 -11.67 -1.95 2.79
C ILE A 230 -10.46 -2.35 3.63
N TYR A 231 -9.47 -1.47 3.67
CA TYR A 231 -8.40 -1.53 4.66
C TYR A 231 -8.92 -1.10 6.03
N VAL A 232 -8.58 -1.88 7.05
CA VAL A 232 -8.98 -1.63 8.45
C VAL A 232 -7.72 -1.68 9.31
N LEU A 233 -7.22 -0.53 9.76
CA LEU A 233 -6.15 -0.52 10.76
C LEU A 233 -6.66 -1.07 12.10
N VAL A 234 -5.95 -2.03 12.68
CA VAL A 234 -6.26 -2.65 13.98
C VAL A 234 -5.25 -2.15 15.00
N ARG A 235 -5.70 -1.21 15.85
CA ARG A 235 -4.92 -0.66 16.97
C ARG A 235 -5.17 -1.50 18.23
N LYS A 236 -4.67 -1.03 19.39
CA LYS A 236 -4.82 -1.75 20.67
C LYS A 236 -6.28 -1.95 21.09
N ASP A 237 -7.17 -1.03 20.73
CA ASP A 237 -8.60 -1.15 20.99
C ASP A 237 -9.25 -2.09 19.95
N LEU A 238 -9.40 -3.36 20.33
CA LEU A 238 -9.98 -4.40 19.48
C LEU A 238 -11.51 -4.34 19.42
N ASP A 239 -12.17 -3.75 20.42
CA ASP A 239 -13.62 -3.59 20.43
C ASP A 239 -14.03 -2.51 19.41
N GLU A 240 -13.26 -1.42 19.29
CA GLU A 240 -13.43 -0.42 18.24
C GLU A 240 -13.18 -1.02 16.84
N ALA A 241 -12.13 -1.83 16.69
CA ALA A 241 -11.83 -2.51 15.43
C ALA A 241 -12.94 -3.51 15.05
N ASP A 242 -13.43 -4.32 16.00
CA ASP A 242 -14.56 -5.21 15.78
C ASP A 242 -15.80 -4.42 15.42
N TYR A 243 -16.12 -3.34 16.13
CA TYR A 243 -17.26 -2.50 15.81
C TYR A 243 -17.24 -2.04 14.35
N ARG A 244 -16.12 -1.52 13.85
CA ARG A 244 -15.96 -1.18 12.42
C ARG A 244 -16.23 -2.39 11.52
N VAL A 245 -15.61 -3.53 11.81
CA VAL A 245 -15.78 -4.77 11.03
C VAL A 245 -17.25 -5.24 11.01
N GLN A 246 -17.93 -5.23 12.16
CA GLN A 246 -19.33 -5.62 12.30
C GLN A 246 -20.29 -4.68 11.57
N ARG A 247 -19.97 -3.38 11.50
CA ARG A 247 -20.73 -2.41 10.71
C ARG A 247 -20.52 -2.64 9.21
N LEU A 248 -19.26 -2.74 8.79
CA LEU A 248 -18.90 -2.88 7.38
C LEU A 248 -19.41 -4.19 6.78
N LYS A 249 -19.35 -5.31 7.50
CA LYS A 249 -19.75 -6.64 6.99
C LYS A 249 -21.24 -6.74 6.61
N ARG A 250 -22.08 -5.77 7.03
CA ARG A 250 -23.49 -5.68 6.62
C ARG A 250 -23.65 -5.50 5.11
N HIS A 251 -22.64 -4.92 4.46
CA HIS A 251 -22.53 -4.88 3.00
C HIS A 251 -22.16 -6.27 2.48
N LYS A 252 -23.16 -7.04 2.04
CA LYS A 252 -22.99 -8.44 1.64
C LYS A 252 -21.92 -8.59 0.55
N GLY A 253 -20.88 -9.34 0.87
CA GLY A 253 -19.76 -9.64 -0.05
C GLY A 253 -18.59 -8.68 0.03
N ILE A 254 -18.66 -7.59 0.83
CA ILE A 254 -17.53 -6.66 1.00
C ILE A 254 -16.27 -7.40 1.45
N HIS A 255 -15.12 -6.96 0.94
CA HIS A 255 -13.81 -7.48 1.32
C HIS A 255 -13.20 -6.58 2.38
N LEU A 256 -12.84 -7.16 3.54
CA LEU A 256 -12.13 -6.48 4.61
C LEU A 256 -10.72 -7.03 4.72
N TYR A 257 -9.73 -6.14 4.82
CA TYR A 257 -8.34 -6.49 5.05
C TYR A 257 -7.81 -5.72 6.25
N ALA A 258 -7.56 -6.44 7.34
CA ALA A 258 -7.19 -5.86 8.61
C ALA A 258 -5.68 -5.88 8.80
N GLN A 259 -5.08 -4.70 9.02
CA GLN A 259 -3.65 -4.56 9.27
C GLN A 259 -3.42 -4.20 10.73
N ALA A 260 -2.66 -5.02 11.45
CA ALA A 260 -2.27 -4.70 12.81
C ALA A 260 -1.31 -3.51 12.77
N GLU A 261 -1.57 -2.51 13.61
CA GLU A 261 -0.74 -1.32 13.68
C GLU A 261 0.71 -1.70 13.98
N ARG A 262 1.60 -1.31 13.07
CA ARG A 262 3.04 -1.45 13.20
C ARG A 262 3.67 -0.13 12.77
N ASN A 263 4.49 0.40 13.64
CA ASN A 263 5.30 1.58 13.39
C ASN A 263 6.50 1.50 14.35
N GLU A 264 7.58 0.83 13.91
CA GLU A 264 8.73 0.57 14.78
C GLU A 264 9.50 1.85 15.09
N GLY A 265 9.50 2.82 14.16
CA GLY A 265 10.04 4.15 14.38
C GLY A 265 9.39 4.90 15.56
N LEU A 266 8.12 4.62 15.87
CA LEU A 266 7.41 5.13 17.05
C LEU A 266 7.35 4.12 18.20
N GLY A 267 8.09 3.01 18.13
CA GLY A 267 8.08 1.95 19.14
C GLY A 267 6.76 1.15 19.19
N ILE A 268 5.92 1.25 18.16
CA ILE A 268 4.63 0.56 18.08
C ILE A 268 4.81 -0.78 17.36
N ARG A 269 4.65 -1.87 18.12
CA ARG A 269 4.61 -3.24 17.59
C ARG A 269 3.25 -3.88 17.90
N PRO A 270 2.69 -4.66 16.97
CA PRO A 270 1.40 -5.29 17.20
C PRO A 270 1.50 -6.35 18.29
N ASN A 271 0.60 -6.30 19.26
CA ASN A 271 0.52 -7.32 20.31
C ASN A 271 -0.11 -8.62 19.79
N LYS A 272 -0.05 -9.70 20.58
CA LYS A 272 -0.59 -11.01 20.16
C LYS A 272 -2.10 -10.97 19.89
N ALA A 273 -2.85 -10.11 20.58
CA ALA A 273 -4.28 -9.98 20.39
C ALA A 273 -4.61 -9.30 19.05
N GLN A 274 -3.89 -8.26 18.66
CA GLN A 274 -3.99 -7.64 17.33
C GLN A 274 -3.63 -8.64 16.23
N LEU A 275 -2.56 -9.43 16.40
CA LEU A 275 -2.16 -10.45 15.44
C LEU A 275 -3.18 -11.60 15.33
N GLU A 276 -3.80 -12.01 16.44
CA GLU A 276 -4.88 -13.00 16.44
C GLU A 276 -6.11 -12.45 15.72
N PHE A 277 -6.47 -11.20 16.02
CA PHE A 277 -7.58 -10.49 15.38
C PHE A 277 -7.39 -10.45 13.86
N THR A 278 -6.21 -10.04 13.36
CA THR A 278 -5.98 -9.96 11.91
C THR A 278 -5.85 -11.34 11.28
N ASN A 279 -4.93 -12.18 11.77
CA ASN A 279 -4.48 -13.37 11.05
C ASN A 279 -5.45 -14.55 11.17
N ARG A 280 -6.20 -14.64 12.26
CA ARG A 280 -7.11 -15.76 12.52
C ARG A 280 -8.57 -15.34 12.40
N TYR A 281 -8.94 -14.21 13.00
CA TYR A 281 -10.34 -13.77 12.99
C TYR A 281 -10.75 -13.13 11.66
N ILE A 282 -9.98 -12.16 11.14
CA ILE A 282 -10.28 -11.49 9.87
C ILE A 282 -9.90 -12.36 8.66
N TYR A 283 -8.63 -12.75 8.51
CA TYR A 283 -8.19 -13.53 7.35
C TYR A 283 -8.76 -14.96 7.33
N GLY A 284 -9.11 -15.52 8.49
CA GLY A 284 -9.87 -16.77 8.59
C GLY A 284 -11.37 -16.63 8.27
N ASN A 285 -11.84 -15.42 7.91
CA ASN A 285 -13.24 -15.11 7.61
C ASN A 285 -14.24 -15.38 8.77
N LEU A 286 -13.77 -15.51 10.00
CA LEU A 286 -14.63 -15.81 11.16
C LEU A 286 -15.52 -14.62 11.52
N TYR A 287 -15.05 -13.39 11.30
CA TYR A 287 -15.84 -12.17 11.49
C TYR A 287 -17.18 -12.15 10.73
N ARG A 288 -17.29 -12.94 9.65
CA ARG A 288 -18.54 -13.07 8.89
C ARG A 288 -19.65 -13.76 9.69
N LYS A 289 -19.30 -14.59 10.67
CA LYS A 289 -20.23 -15.44 11.43
C LYS A 289 -20.38 -15.03 12.89
N GLU A 290 -19.36 -14.39 13.46
CA GLU A 290 -19.32 -14.05 14.89
C GLU A 290 -18.63 -12.71 15.12
N THR A 291 -18.93 -12.06 16.23
CA THR A 291 -18.21 -10.91 16.80
C THR A 291 -16.87 -11.34 17.40
N TRP A 292 -15.98 -10.40 17.68
CA TRP A 292 -14.71 -10.69 18.33
C TRP A 292 -14.90 -11.30 19.73
N LYS A 293 -15.90 -10.79 20.47
CA LYS A 293 -16.25 -11.33 21.79
C LYS A 293 -16.71 -12.79 21.71
N GLU A 294 -17.62 -13.10 20.79
CA GLU A 294 -18.09 -14.47 20.56
C GLU A 294 -16.96 -15.39 20.08
N TYR A 295 -16.03 -14.87 19.28
CA TYR A 295 -14.85 -15.61 18.84
C TYR A 295 -13.99 -16.07 20.02
N LEU A 296 -13.77 -15.19 21.00
CA LEU A 296 -13.03 -15.49 22.23
C LEU A 296 -13.82 -16.40 23.18
N ASP A 297 -15.12 -16.18 23.34
CA ASP A 297 -15.98 -17.00 24.22
C ASP A 297 -16.01 -18.47 23.76
N LYS A 298 -16.06 -18.72 22.44
CA LYS A 298 -15.99 -20.07 21.86
C LYS A 298 -14.60 -20.69 21.95
N ARG A 299 -13.56 -19.90 22.28
CA ARG A 299 -12.16 -20.31 22.32
C ARG A 299 -11.47 -19.84 23.61
N PRO A 300 -11.88 -20.34 24.79
CA PRO A 300 -11.32 -19.89 26.07
C PRO A 300 -9.80 -20.03 26.17
N TRP A 301 -9.22 -21.04 25.50
CA TRP A 301 -7.75 -21.22 25.45
C TRP A 301 -7.03 -20.08 24.73
N ILE A 302 -7.67 -19.43 23.75
CA ILE A 302 -7.12 -18.25 23.08
C ILE A 302 -7.18 -17.06 24.04
N ARG A 303 -8.33 -16.83 24.69
CA ARG A 303 -8.51 -15.77 25.69
C ARG A 303 -7.43 -15.86 26.78
N GLN A 304 -7.28 -17.03 27.41
CA GLN A 304 -6.26 -17.26 28.44
C GLN A 304 -4.82 -17.07 27.93
N ARG A 305 -4.55 -17.39 26.66
CA ARG A 305 -3.24 -17.16 26.05
C ARG A 305 -2.97 -15.67 25.86
N LEU A 306 -3.98 -14.90 25.44
CA LEU A 306 -3.86 -13.46 25.23
C LEU A 306 -3.77 -12.68 26.56
N GLU A 307 -4.47 -13.12 27.60
CA GLU A 307 -4.45 -12.50 28.94
C GLU A 307 -3.10 -12.68 29.64
N ARG A 308 -2.50 -13.89 29.57
CA ARG A 308 -1.18 -14.18 30.18
C ARG A 308 -0.03 -13.32 29.64
N ASP A 309 -0.18 -12.74 28.45
CA ASP A 309 0.84 -11.85 27.88
C ASP A 309 0.72 -10.40 28.38
N ILE A 310 -0.43 -10.01 28.91
CA ILE A 310 -0.62 -8.68 29.51
C ILE A 310 0.15 -8.60 30.83
N ASP A 311 0.15 -9.68 31.62
CA ASP A 311 0.83 -9.75 32.92
C ASP A 311 2.37 -9.86 32.83
N CYS A 312 2.92 -10.26 31.68
CA CYS A 312 4.38 -10.33 31.45
C CYS A 312 4.99 -9.02 30.92
N MET A 313 4.16 -8.01 30.65
CA MET A 313 4.58 -6.69 30.17
C MET A 313 4.36 -5.56 31.19
N SER A 314 3.90 -5.88 32.40
CA SER A 314 3.79 -4.98 33.55
C SER A 314 4.95 -5.14 34.51
#